data_AF-A0A834MGG6-F1
#
_entry.id   AF-A0A834MGG6-F1
#
_cell.length_a   1.000
_cell.length_b   1.000
_cell.length_c   1.000
_cell.angle_alpha   90.00
_cell.angle_beta   90.00
_cell.angle_gamma   90.00
#
_symmetry.space_group_name_H-M   'P 1'
#
loop_
_entity.id
_entity.type
_entity.pdbx_description
1 polymer ?
#
loop_
_entity_poly.entity_id
_entity_poly.type
_entity_poly.pdbx_seq_one_letter_code
_entity_poly.pdbx_strand_id
1 'polypeptide(L)'
;MVHFRTEFDPEINSRDNRLNEYISHYEPLSYDTKEVHGAHMRIRRSVSPDNHVHVSFAAHGRSFRLRLKRDVDVFNEHMEVYTDNGPLNVDTSHIYKGHLI
;
A
#
# COMPACT_ATOMS: atom_id res chain seq x y z
N MET A 1 0.66 9.49 -18.40
CA MET A 1 0.13 10.16 -17.20
C MET A 1 -1.16 9.46 -16.83
N VAL A 2 -1.10 8.46 -15.94
CA VAL A 2 -2.25 7.63 -15.59
C VAL A 2 -2.96 8.29 -14.41
N HIS A 3 -4.12 8.90 -14.69
CA HIS A 3 -5.02 9.40 -13.67
C HIS A 3 -5.82 8.22 -13.11
N PHE A 4 -5.49 7.77 -11.89
CA PHE A 4 -6.39 6.89 -11.14
C PHE A 4 -7.50 7.75 -10.52
N ARG A 5 -8.63 7.82 -11.23
CA ARG A 5 -9.86 8.45 -10.75
C ARG A 5 -10.59 7.44 -9.88
N THR A 6 -10.73 7.73 -8.59
CA THR A 6 -11.54 6.96 -7.66
C THR A 6 -13.00 7.39 -7.78
N GLU A 7 -13.70 6.90 -8.81
CA GLU A 7 -15.16 6.89 -8.84
C GLU A 7 -15.59 5.47 -8.46
N PHE A 8 -16.20 5.33 -7.28
CA PHE A 8 -16.74 4.07 -6.77
C PHE A 8 -18.07 3.81 -7.50
N ASP A 9 -18.03 2.99 -8.56
CA ASP A 9 -19.22 2.54 -9.28
C ASP A 9 -19.91 1.40 -8.51
N PRO A 10 -21.19 1.56 -8.12
CA PRO A 10 -21.87 0.61 -7.24
C PRO A 10 -22.50 -0.61 -7.95
N GLU A 11 -22.24 -0.83 -9.24
CA GLU A 11 -22.87 -1.92 -10.02
C GLU A 11 -21.89 -2.99 -10.56
N ILE A 12 -20.99 -3.52 -9.73
CA ILE A 12 -20.29 -4.77 -10.10
C ILE A 12 -21.02 -5.96 -9.50
N ASN A 13 -21.89 -6.54 -10.33
CA ASN A 13 -22.65 -7.75 -10.05
C ASN A 13 -21.68 -8.94 -9.90
N SER A 14 -21.58 -9.43 -8.68
CA SER A 14 -20.52 -10.27 -8.13
C SER A 14 -20.64 -11.75 -8.48
N ARG A 15 -20.50 -12.10 -9.77
CA ARG A 15 -20.40 -13.51 -10.18
C ARG A 15 -19.26 -13.89 -11.12
N ASP A 16 -18.50 -12.93 -11.66
CA ASP A 16 -17.25 -13.19 -12.37
C ASP A 16 -16.38 -11.93 -12.38
N ASN A 17 -15.70 -11.64 -11.27
CA ASN A 17 -14.78 -10.50 -11.16
C ASN A 17 -13.47 -10.80 -11.90
N ARG A 18 -13.57 -10.92 -13.23
CA ARG A 18 -12.42 -11.02 -14.13
C ARG A 18 -11.97 -9.62 -14.49
N LEU A 19 -10.74 -9.25 -14.14
CA LEU A 19 -10.18 -7.92 -14.40
C LEU A 19 -9.69 -7.80 -15.85
N ASN A 20 -9.13 -8.87 -16.42
CA ASN A 20 -8.71 -8.97 -17.82
C ASN A 20 -8.55 -10.44 -18.24
N GLU A 21 -7.99 -10.69 -19.42
CA GLU A 21 -7.80 -12.05 -19.94
C GLU A 21 -6.96 -12.95 -19.01
N TYR A 22 -6.02 -12.37 -18.26
CA TYR A 22 -5.06 -13.06 -17.41
C TYR A 22 -5.44 -13.08 -15.93
N ILE A 23 -6.34 -12.20 -15.50
CA ILE A 23 -6.76 -12.07 -14.09
C ILE A 23 -8.23 -12.44 -13.99
N SER A 24 -8.48 -13.75 -13.86
CA SER A 24 -9.83 -14.33 -13.82
C SER A 24 -10.54 -14.12 -12.49
N HIS A 25 -9.79 -13.99 -11.39
CA HIS A 25 -10.36 -13.84 -10.05
C HIS A 25 -9.56 -12.82 -9.26
N TYR A 26 -10.24 -11.82 -8.72
CA TYR A 26 -9.70 -10.93 -7.69
C TYR A 26 -10.78 -10.63 -6.66
N GLU A 27 -10.37 -10.44 -5.41
CA GLU A 27 -11.24 -9.99 -4.34
C GLU A 27 -10.64 -8.71 -3.73
N PRO A 28 -11.42 -7.63 -3.63
CA PRO A 28 -10.97 -6.43 -2.92
C PRO A 28 -10.85 -6.72 -1.42
N LEU A 29 -9.83 -6.12 -0.81
CA LEU A 29 -9.62 -6.19 0.63
C LEU A 29 -10.49 -5.16 1.33
N SER A 30 -11.23 -5.58 2.36
CA SER A 30 -11.97 -4.64 3.23
C SER A 30 -11.15 -4.29 4.47
N TYR A 31 -10.77 -3.02 4.62
CA TYR A 31 -10.03 -2.47 5.76
C TYR A 31 -10.29 -0.96 5.92
N ASP A 32 -10.00 -0.39 7.10
CA ASP A 32 -10.10 1.06 7.33
C ASP A 32 -8.89 1.78 6.73
N THR A 33 -9.08 2.37 5.55
CA THR A 33 -8.04 3.11 4.82
C THR A 33 -7.58 4.36 5.56
N LYS A 34 -8.47 5.02 6.31
CA LYS A 34 -8.15 6.24 7.08
C LYS A 34 -7.29 5.89 8.29
N GLU A 35 -7.60 4.80 8.97
CA GLU A 35 -6.80 4.29 10.09
C GLU A 35 -5.38 3.95 9.63
N VAL A 36 -5.26 3.18 8.54
CA VAL A 36 -3.96 2.78 7.97
C VAL A 36 -3.17 4.01 7.52
N HIS A 37 -3.81 4.95 6.84
CA HIS A 37 -3.16 6.20 6.44
C HIS A 37 -2.71 7.04 7.65
N GLY A 38 -3.55 7.14 8.68
CA GLY A 38 -3.20 7.82 9.92
C GLY A 38 -2.01 7.17 10.63
N ALA A 39 -1.96 5.84 10.68
CA ALA A 39 -0.84 5.08 11.21
C ALA A 39 0.45 5.34 10.41
N HIS A 40 0.37 5.30 9.07
CA HIS A 40 1.48 5.66 8.18
C HIS A 40 2.01 7.07 8.48
N MET A 41 1.13 8.08 8.59
CA MET A 41 1.51 9.46 8.86
C MET A 41 2.14 9.64 10.25
N ARG A 42 1.72 8.87 11.26
CA ARG A 42 2.36 8.86 12.59
C ARG A 42 3.76 8.27 12.53
N ILE A 43 3.92 7.14 11.85
CA ILE A 43 5.20 6.44 11.73
C ILE A 43 6.20 7.25 10.93
N ARG A 44 5.76 7.89 9.85
CA ARG A 44 6.61 8.79 9.05
C ARG A 44 7.21 9.93 9.88
N ARG A 45 6.52 10.39 10.93
CA ARG A 45 7.00 11.42 11.85
C ARG A 45 7.79 10.87 13.04
N SER A 46 7.74 9.57 13.28
CA SER A 46 8.33 8.96 14.45
C SER A 46 9.77 8.54 14.17
N VAL A 47 10.66 8.92 15.10
CA VAL A 47 12.09 8.57 15.09
C VAL A 47 12.36 7.17 15.66
N SER A 48 11.32 6.46 16.13
CA SER A 48 11.48 5.12 16.68
C SER A 48 11.74 4.07 15.58
N PRO A 49 12.76 3.20 15.73
CA PRO A 49 13.04 2.13 14.78
C PRO A 49 12.04 0.95 14.84
N ASP A 50 11.17 0.91 15.84
CA ASP A 50 10.18 -0.18 16.04
C ASP A 50 8.74 0.23 15.68
N ASN A 51 8.60 1.10 14.69
CA ASN A 51 7.29 1.53 14.22
C ASN A 51 6.70 0.55 13.20
N HIS A 52 5.50 0.04 13.49
CA HIS A 52 4.77 -0.87 12.58
C HIS A 52 3.37 -0.34 12.24
N VAL A 53 3.01 -0.38 10.96
CA VAL A 53 1.61 -0.23 10.54
C VAL A 53 0.96 -1.60 10.62
N HIS A 54 -0.22 -1.67 11.23
CA HIS A 54 -1.02 -2.89 11.23
C HIS A 54 -2.22 -2.69 10.29
N VAL A 55 -2.43 -3.65 9.40
CA VAL A 55 -3.60 -3.68 8.52
C VAL A 55 -4.37 -4.94 8.85
N SER A 56 -5.56 -4.79 9.42
CA SER A 56 -6.50 -5.90 9.58
C SER A 56 -7.47 -5.85 8.41
N PHE A 57 -7.60 -6.96 7.69
CA PHE A 57 -8.49 -7.03 6.52
C PHE A 57 -9.22 -8.37 6.48
N ALA A 58 -10.37 -8.40 5.80
CA ALA A 58 -11.08 -9.62 5.47
C ALA A 58 -10.95 -9.93 3.98
N ALA A 59 -10.74 -11.20 3.64
CA ALA A 59 -10.74 -11.73 2.27
C ALA A 59 -11.10 -13.22 2.30
N HIS A 60 -11.81 -13.72 1.29
CA HIS A 60 -12.17 -15.14 1.16
C HIS A 60 -12.86 -15.72 2.41
N GLY A 61 -13.69 -14.93 3.08
CA GLY A 61 -14.39 -15.32 4.31
C GLY A 61 -13.47 -15.50 5.53
N ARG A 62 -12.25 -14.97 5.50
CA ARG A 62 -11.26 -15.05 6.58
C ARG A 62 -10.74 -13.67 6.94
N SER A 63 -10.43 -13.49 8.23
CA SER A 63 -9.76 -12.29 8.73
C SER A 63 -8.26 -12.51 8.79
N PHE A 64 -7.51 -11.52 8.32
CA PHE A 64 -6.05 -11.51 8.30
C PHE A 64 -5.54 -10.25 9.00
N ARG A 65 -4.33 -10.34 9.54
CA ARG A 65 -3.61 -9.19 10.07
C ARG A 65 -2.22 -9.15 9.48
N LEU A 66 -1.88 -8.02 8.88
CA LEU A 66 -0.60 -7.74 8.26
C LEU A 66 0.17 -6.77 9.15
N ARG A 67 1.41 -7.13 9.49
CA ARG A 67 2.33 -6.24 10.18
C ARG A 67 3.34 -5.70 9.16
N LEU A 68 3.40 -4.38 9.03
CA LEU A 68 4.23 -3.67 8.06
C LEU A 68 5.29 -2.84 8.79
N LYS A 69 6.56 -3.06 8.46
CA LYS A 69 7.68 -2.22 8.88
C LYS A 69 8.19 -1.43 7.67
N ARG A 70 8.45 -0.13 7.86
CA ARG A 70 9.03 0.69 6.78
C ARG A 70 10.37 0.09 6.38
N ASP A 71 10.57 -0.09 5.08
CA ASP A 71 11.83 -0.61 4.57
C ASP A 71 12.78 0.54 4.28
N VAL A 72 13.63 0.84 5.26
CA VAL A 72 14.68 1.87 5.15
C VAL A 72 16.00 1.29 4.65
N ASP A 73 16.12 -0.03 4.57
CA ASP A 73 17.37 -0.70 4.19
C ASP A 73 17.49 -0.87 2.66
N VAL A 74 16.36 -0.94 1.95
CA VAL A 74 16.31 -1.14 0.49
C VAL A 74 16.81 0.09 -0.27
N PHE A 75 16.72 1.29 0.31
CA PHE A 75 17.18 2.53 -0.31
C PHE A 75 18.26 3.16 0.56
N ASN A 76 19.46 3.26 0.02
CA ASN A 76 20.57 3.99 0.65
C ASN A 76 20.17 5.46 0.88
N GLU A 77 20.55 6.05 2.02
CA GLU A 77 20.37 7.47 2.34
C GLU A 77 20.96 8.40 1.25
N HIS A 78 21.93 7.92 0.47
CA HIS A 78 22.57 8.64 -0.62
C HIS A 78 21.99 8.31 -2.02
N MET A 79 20.79 7.73 -2.10
CA MET A 79 20.17 7.48 -3.40
C MET A 79 19.77 8.79 -4.07
N GLU A 80 20.35 9.06 -5.25
CA GLU A 80 19.99 10.19 -6.10
C GLU A 80 19.28 9.66 -7.36
N VAL A 81 18.07 10.16 -7.60
CA VAL A 81 17.31 9.85 -8.82
C VAL A 81 17.53 10.98 -9.80
N TYR A 82 17.94 10.69 -11.03
CA TYR A 82 18.11 11.70 -12.08
C TYR A 82 17.04 11.54 -13.15
N THR A 83 16.53 12.67 -13.61
CA THR A 83 15.66 12.78 -14.78
C THR A 83 16.35 13.65 -15.83
N ASP A 84 15.78 13.73 -17.04
CA ASP A 84 16.27 14.64 -18.09
C ASP A 84 16.30 16.11 -17.63
N ASN A 85 15.55 16.45 -16.57
CA ASN A 85 15.49 17.78 -15.95
C ASN A 85 16.41 17.93 -14.72
N GLY A 86 17.27 16.95 -14.42
CA GLY A 86 18.18 16.96 -13.27
C GLY A 86 17.73 16.07 -12.09
N PRO A 87 18.33 16.23 -10.90
CA PRO A 87 18.07 15.39 -9.74
C PRO A 87 16.65 15.57 -9.19
N LEU A 88 15.99 14.46 -8.90
CA LEU A 88 14.65 14.33 -8.37
C LEU A 88 14.71 13.78 -6.94
N ASN A 89 14.14 14.51 -5.99
CA ASN A 89 13.94 14.00 -4.65
C ASN A 89 12.70 13.10 -4.62
N VAL A 90 12.90 11.80 -4.36
CA VAL A 90 11.82 10.80 -4.37
C VAL A 90 11.47 10.40 -2.93
N ASP A 91 10.20 10.51 -2.56
CA ASP A 91 9.70 10.06 -1.27
C ASP A 91 9.53 8.54 -1.23
N THR A 92 10.47 7.84 -0.61
CA THR A 92 10.44 6.38 -0.40
C THR A 92 9.67 5.97 0.86
N SER A 93 9.00 6.90 1.55
CA SER A 93 8.33 6.62 2.83
C SER A 93 7.13 5.69 2.76
N HIS A 94 6.59 5.49 1.56
CA HIS A 94 5.49 4.59 1.29
C HIS A 94 5.91 3.11 1.15
N ILE A 95 7.21 2.80 1.23
CA ILE A 95 7.71 1.45 0.99
C ILE A 95 7.79 0.67 2.30
N TYR A 96 7.12 -0.48 2.32
CA TYR A 96 6.97 -1.34 3.49
C TYR A 96 7.35 -2.77 3.15
N LYS A 97 8.02 -3.43 4.11
CA LYS A 97 8.15 -4.89 4.18
C LYS A 97 7.19 -5.41 5.25
N GLY A 98 6.54 -6.53 4.99
CA GLY A 98 5.54 -7.05 5.92
C GLY A 98 5.33 -8.54 5.87
N HIS A 99 4.68 -9.05 6.91
CA HIS A 99 4.30 -10.45 7.03
C HIS A 99 2.92 -10.57 7.70
N LEU A 100 2.22 -11.67 7.38
CA LEU A 100 0.98 -12.05 8.04
C LEU A 100 1.28 -12.58 9.44
N ILE A 101 0.39 -12.27 10.39
CA ILE A 101 0.44 -12.74 11.79
C ILE A 101 -0.85 -13.45 12.18
#